data_AF-A0A7I4E338-F1
#
_entry.id   AF-A0A7I4E338-F1
#
_cell.length_a   1.000
_cell.length_b   1.000
_cell.length_c   1.000
_cell.angle_alpha   90.00
_cell.angle_beta   90.00
_cell.angle_gamma   90.00
#
_symmetry.space_group_name_H-M   'P 1'
#
loop_
_entity.id
_entity.type
_entity.pdbx_description
1 polymer ?
#
loop_
_entity_poly.entity_id
_entity_poly.type
_entity_poly.pdbx_seq_one_letter_code
_entity_poly.pdbx_strand_id
1 'polypeptide(L)'
;MLRSVLSHLRCTSSLHNLDPPVDGEFGVKGRNPGGWDSSYCPMFDEVTISYRLPHIAAVVRSHEAWGLLLSVTMGHDVKRLGLSCVFLLSVIFVVVDAQLPPDANQPSAFLTPHNAARSRVGVPPLKWSNTLATYARKYAYSQRGKCRPLTHSQGQYGENLFWGYGKAWTPREAVNFWVGEAKDYRYSTNSCTPGKMCGHYTQVVWRTTREVGCASVLCSDQAIYIICSYNPPGNWIGRRPY
;
A
#
# COMPACT_ATOMS: atom_id res chain seq x y z
N MET A 1 49.50 -24.11 36.40
CA MET A 1 50.58 -24.55 35.49
C MET A 1 50.32 -23.88 34.14
N LEU A 2 50.90 -22.72 33.81
CA LEU A 2 52.15 -22.52 33.01
C LEU A 2 52.07 -23.21 31.62
N ARG A 3 52.17 -22.61 30.42
CA ARG A 3 52.86 -21.41 29.83
C ARG A 3 52.13 -20.98 28.52
N SER A 4 51.95 -19.68 28.19
CA SER A 4 52.74 -18.79 27.28
C SER A 4 52.84 -19.29 25.82
N VAL A 5 52.55 -18.54 24.74
CA VAL A 5 53.29 -17.37 24.21
C VAL A 5 52.45 -16.50 23.22
N LEU A 6 52.46 -15.18 23.46
CA LEU A 6 52.48 -13.95 22.60
C LEU A 6 52.01 -14.02 21.12
N SER A 7 51.25 -13.05 20.57
CA SER A 7 51.53 -11.60 20.44
C SER A 7 50.24 -10.89 19.96
N HIS A 8 49.71 -9.86 20.66
CA HIS A 8 49.92 -8.41 20.47
C HIS A 8 49.55 -7.90 19.05
N LEU A 9 48.75 -6.85 18.82
CA LEU A 9 48.12 -5.82 19.66
C LEU A 9 46.94 -5.18 18.89
N ARG A 10 46.02 -4.62 19.66
CA ARG A 10 44.84 -3.81 19.28
C ARG A 10 45.21 -2.40 18.81
N CYS A 11 44.26 -1.71 18.18
CA CYS A 11 43.72 -0.37 18.54
C CYS A 11 42.59 -0.05 17.52
N THR A 12 41.28 0.09 17.83
CA THR A 12 40.54 1.17 18.53
C THR A 12 41.06 2.58 18.16
N SER A 13 40.27 3.55 17.70
CA SER A 13 39.12 4.16 18.39
C SER A 13 38.37 5.22 17.53
N SER A 14 37.19 5.58 18.04
CA SER A 14 36.13 6.53 17.60
C SER A 14 36.48 8.01 17.36
N LEU A 15 35.60 8.62 16.53
CA LEU A 15 34.96 9.96 16.55
C LEU A 15 35.82 11.24 16.43
N HIS A 16 35.51 12.08 15.43
CA HIS A 16 35.12 13.49 15.60
C HIS A 16 34.55 14.11 14.30
N ASN A 17 33.41 14.81 14.42
CA ASN A 17 32.80 15.69 13.41
C ASN A 17 33.68 16.93 13.19
N LEU A 18 33.90 17.34 11.93
CA LEU A 18 34.06 18.74 11.49
C LEU A 18 33.63 18.88 10.02
N ASP A 19 32.73 19.83 9.77
CA ASP A 19 32.26 20.34 8.46
C ASP A 19 33.32 21.27 7.79
N PRO A 20 33.14 21.68 6.51
CA PRO A 20 34.23 21.91 5.53
C PRO A 20 34.59 23.39 5.27
N PRO A 21 35.65 23.66 4.46
CA PRO A 21 35.76 24.86 3.61
C PRO A 21 35.60 24.46 2.12
N VAL A 22 34.75 25.07 1.28
CA VAL A 22 34.72 26.44 0.70
C VAL A 22 35.85 26.69 -0.31
N ASP A 23 35.43 26.80 -1.58
CA ASP A 23 35.99 27.46 -2.77
C ASP A 23 37.27 26.95 -3.47
N GLY A 24 37.20 26.79 -4.80
CA GLY A 24 38.39 26.77 -5.68
C GLY A 24 38.33 25.92 -6.96
N GLU A 25 37.84 26.53 -8.05
CA GLU A 25 38.27 26.41 -9.45
C GLU A 25 38.38 25.07 -10.24
N PHE A 26 37.66 25.09 -11.37
CA PHE A 26 37.81 24.44 -12.68
C PHE A 26 39.11 23.70 -13.04
N GLY A 27 38.96 22.52 -13.69
CA GLY A 27 39.94 22.03 -14.67
C GLY A 27 39.81 20.55 -15.05
N VAL A 28 39.13 20.24 -16.17
CA VAL A 28 39.06 18.90 -16.79
C VAL A 28 40.34 18.60 -17.60
N LYS A 29 40.93 17.41 -17.40
CA LYS A 29 41.76 16.58 -18.34
C LYS A 29 42.21 15.35 -17.53
N GLY A 30 41.94 14.08 -17.83
CA GLY A 30 41.74 13.37 -19.09
C GLY A 30 42.89 12.35 -19.28
N ARG A 31 42.65 11.06 -18.97
CA ARG A 31 43.21 9.85 -19.63
C ARG A 31 43.01 8.57 -18.78
N ASN A 32 42.25 7.62 -19.32
CA ASN A 32 42.50 6.17 -19.12
C ASN A 32 43.27 5.66 -20.35
N PRO A 33 44.19 4.71 -20.19
CA PRO A 33 43.96 3.43 -20.90
C PRO A 33 44.55 2.18 -20.22
N GLY A 34 43.86 1.05 -20.39
CA GLY A 34 44.38 -0.32 -20.23
C GLY A 34 44.46 -0.80 -18.78
N GLY A 35 44.13 -2.03 -18.41
CA GLY A 35 43.82 -3.25 -19.16
C GLY A 35 44.00 -4.36 -18.13
N TRP A 36 42.91 -5.03 -17.75
CA TRP A 36 42.94 -6.14 -16.80
C TRP A 36 42.69 -7.42 -17.58
N ASP A 37 43.63 -8.36 -17.54
CA ASP A 37 43.29 -9.77 -17.74
C ASP A 37 44.20 -10.72 -16.92
N SER A 38 43.48 -11.46 -16.08
CA SER A 38 43.58 -12.83 -15.56
C SER A 38 44.91 -13.58 -15.45
N SER A 39 45.00 -14.32 -14.34
CA SER A 39 45.08 -15.81 -14.26
C SER A 39 45.59 -16.18 -12.86
N TYR A 40 45.08 -17.13 -12.04
CA TYR A 40 44.19 -18.29 -12.16
C TYR A 40 43.86 -18.73 -10.70
N CYS A 41 42.58 -18.89 -10.27
CA CYS A 41 41.78 -20.13 -10.06
C CYS A 41 42.09 -20.98 -8.79
N PRO A 42 41.17 -21.84 -8.24
CA PRO A 42 39.76 -22.12 -8.61
C PRO A 42 38.76 -22.32 -7.42
N MET A 43 37.54 -22.74 -7.79
CA MET A 43 36.49 -23.49 -7.05
C MET A 43 35.23 -22.69 -6.64
N PHE A 44 34.27 -22.67 -7.56
CA PHE A 44 32.86 -22.37 -7.31
C PHE A 44 32.16 -23.63 -6.82
N ASP A 45 31.72 -23.62 -5.56
CA ASP A 45 30.61 -24.44 -5.09
C ASP A 45 29.38 -23.53 -4.91
N GLU A 46 28.21 -24.10 -5.19
CA GLU A 46 26.89 -23.46 -5.21
C GLU A 46 26.60 -22.65 -3.93
N VAL A 47 26.43 -21.33 -4.07
CA VAL A 47 25.78 -20.53 -3.03
C VAL A 47 24.27 -20.65 -3.20
N THR A 48 23.70 -21.65 -2.55
CA THR A 48 22.26 -21.67 -2.25
C THR A 48 21.99 -20.52 -1.27
N ILE A 49 21.49 -19.38 -1.75
CA ILE A 49 21.01 -18.32 -0.86
C ILE A 49 19.68 -18.78 -0.25
N SER A 50 19.80 -19.50 0.87
CA SER A 50 18.68 -19.74 1.76
C SER A 50 18.34 -18.43 2.47
N TYR A 51 17.31 -17.73 2.00
CA TYR A 51 16.66 -16.69 2.79
C TYR A 51 15.87 -17.36 3.93
N ARG A 52 16.58 -17.77 4.98
CA ARG A 52 15.99 -18.15 6.25
C ARG A 52 15.64 -16.86 6.99
N LEU A 53 14.41 -16.38 6.82
CA LEU A 53 13.87 -15.26 7.60
C LEU A 53 13.74 -15.67 9.08
N PRO A 54 14.42 -14.98 10.02
CA PRO A 54 14.07 -15.03 11.42
C PRO A 54 13.09 -13.88 11.71
N HIS A 55 11.91 -14.24 12.24
CA HIS A 55 11.09 -13.39 13.11
C HIS A 55 10.56 -12.04 12.55
N ILE A 56 9.32 -12.05 12.09
CA ILE A 56 8.38 -10.96 12.44
C ILE A 56 7.23 -11.60 13.20
N ALA A 57 7.16 -11.24 14.47
CA ALA A 57 6.14 -11.63 15.42
C ALA A 57 4.77 -11.17 14.93
N ALA A 58 3.91 -12.12 14.57
CA ALA A 58 2.49 -11.94 14.69
C ALA A 58 2.18 -11.91 16.20
N VAL A 59 1.81 -10.73 16.71
CA VAL A 59 1.27 -10.59 18.06
C VAL A 59 -0.15 -11.18 18.04
N VAL A 60 -0.24 -12.50 18.24
CA VAL A 60 -1.42 -13.13 18.84
C VAL A 60 -0.96 -13.56 20.23
N ARG A 61 -1.23 -12.68 21.20
CA ARG A 61 -0.86 -12.90 22.60
C ARG A 61 -1.77 -13.96 23.20
N SER A 62 -1.11 -15.00 23.72
CA SER A 62 -1.46 -15.79 24.91
C SER A 62 -2.81 -16.51 24.95
N HIS A 63 -2.88 -17.77 24.50
CA HIS A 63 -3.78 -18.79 25.10
C HIS A 63 -3.29 -20.25 24.96
N GLU A 64 -1.99 -20.53 24.82
CA GLU A 64 -1.47 -21.91 24.71
C GLU A 64 -0.76 -22.45 25.97
N ALA A 65 -0.94 -21.82 27.15
CA ALA A 65 -0.17 -22.19 28.35
C ALA A 65 -0.91 -22.99 29.44
N TRP A 66 -2.16 -23.46 29.22
CA TRP A 66 -2.93 -24.16 30.27
C TRP A 66 -3.50 -25.53 29.87
N GLY A 67 -3.14 -26.06 28.70
CA GLY A 67 -3.71 -27.33 28.19
C GLY A 67 -2.96 -28.62 28.56
N LEU A 68 -1.78 -28.56 29.17
CA LEU A 68 -0.88 -29.74 29.32
C LEU A 68 -0.41 -30.04 30.75
N LEU A 69 -1.14 -29.59 31.77
CA LEU A 69 -0.86 -29.93 33.19
C LEU A 69 -2.08 -30.53 33.93
N LEU A 70 -2.92 -31.28 33.22
CA LEU A 70 -3.96 -32.13 33.82
C LEU A 70 -3.90 -33.55 33.23
N SER A 71 -2.73 -34.17 33.30
CA SER A 71 -2.56 -35.61 33.05
C SER A 71 -1.78 -36.26 34.20
N VAL A 72 -2.23 -36.06 35.44
CA VAL A 72 -1.81 -36.87 36.58
C VAL A 72 -3.03 -37.16 37.45
N THR A 73 -3.31 -38.46 37.60
CA THR A 73 -4.25 -39.13 38.52
C THR A 73 -5.73 -38.81 38.37
N MET A 74 -6.41 -39.49 37.44
CA MET A 74 -7.79 -39.94 37.71
C MET A 74 -7.80 -41.46 37.69
N GLY A 75 -7.89 -42.01 38.89
CA GLY A 75 -8.16 -43.42 39.13
C GLY A 75 -9.55 -43.80 38.66
N HIS A 76 -9.71 -45.11 38.58
CA HIS A 76 -10.87 -45.89 38.19
C HIS A 76 -12.21 -45.35 38.76
N ASP A 77 -13.27 -45.58 37.97
CA ASP A 77 -14.70 -45.34 38.25
C ASP A 77 -15.30 -43.95 37.97
N VAL A 78 -15.52 -43.67 36.68
CA VAL A 78 -16.60 -42.74 36.25
C VAL A 78 -17.49 -43.47 35.24
N LYS A 79 -18.34 -44.38 35.73
CA LYS A 79 -19.55 -44.79 35.02
C LYS A 79 -20.63 -43.74 35.31
N ARG A 80 -21.16 -43.13 34.25
CA ARG A 80 -22.33 -42.21 34.25
C ARG A 80 -22.10 -40.82 34.85
N LEU A 81 -21.52 -39.90 34.08
CA LEU A 81 -22.03 -38.53 34.06
C LEU A 81 -22.24 -38.13 32.59
N GLY A 82 -23.46 -37.71 32.30
CA GLY A 82 -23.98 -37.49 30.96
C GLY A 82 -23.21 -36.43 30.18
N LEU A 83 -23.26 -36.64 28.87
CA LEU A 83 -22.70 -35.88 27.75
C LEU A 83 -23.28 -34.44 27.64
N SER A 84 -23.32 -33.66 28.73
CA SER A 84 -24.18 -32.46 28.80
C SER A 84 -23.48 -31.13 29.12
N CYS A 85 -22.15 -31.06 29.27
CA CYS A 85 -21.49 -29.79 29.64
C CYS A 85 -20.28 -29.35 28.79
N VAL A 86 -19.91 -30.04 27.70
CA VAL A 86 -18.73 -29.64 26.89
C VAL A 86 -19.09 -28.74 25.69
N PHE A 87 -20.38 -28.55 25.40
CA PHE A 87 -20.84 -27.52 24.46
C PHE A 87 -21.16 -26.20 25.19
N LEU A 88 -20.24 -25.74 26.06
CA LEU A 88 -20.17 -24.32 26.37
C LEU A 88 -19.77 -23.62 25.07
N LEU A 89 -20.80 -23.12 24.40
CA LEU A 89 -20.78 -22.23 23.24
C LEU A 89 -19.65 -21.20 23.36
N SER A 90 -18.46 -21.53 22.87
CA SER A 90 -17.53 -20.52 22.41
C SER A 90 -18.15 -19.94 21.14
N VAL A 91 -19.12 -19.04 21.33
CA VAL A 91 -19.42 -18.03 20.32
C VAL A 91 -18.17 -17.20 20.23
N ILE A 92 -17.20 -17.67 19.43
CA ILE A 92 -16.09 -16.85 18.99
C ILE A 92 -16.75 -15.75 18.17
N PHE A 93 -17.05 -14.63 18.82
CA PHE A 93 -17.30 -13.38 18.12
C PHE A 93 -15.99 -13.05 17.43
N VAL A 94 -15.83 -13.54 16.20
CA VAL A 94 -14.78 -13.09 15.31
C VAL A 94 -15.13 -11.64 15.02
N VAL A 95 -14.56 -10.73 15.81
CA VAL A 95 -14.49 -9.31 15.45
C VAL A 95 -13.65 -9.26 14.18
N VAL A 96 -14.33 -9.22 13.03
CA VAL A 96 -13.68 -9.03 11.74
C VAL A 96 -13.23 -7.56 11.70
N ASP A 97 -12.01 -7.31 12.17
CA ASP A 97 -11.40 -5.98 12.01
C ASP A 97 -11.28 -5.70 10.51
N ALA A 98 -11.78 -4.53 10.07
CA ALA A 98 -11.78 -4.20 8.65
C ALA A 98 -10.33 -4.02 8.18
N GLN A 99 -9.82 -4.96 7.41
CA GLN A 99 -8.49 -4.87 6.80
C GLN A 99 -8.59 -4.31 5.38
N LEU A 100 -7.59 -3.55 4.96
CA LEU A 100 -7.45 -3.16 3.55
C LEU A 100 -7.36 -4.42 2.67
N PRO A 101 -8.07 -4.47 1.53
CA PRO A 101 -7.96 -5.61 0.63
C PRO A 101 -6.51 -5.75 0.10
N PRO A 102 -6.05 -6.97 -0.27
CA PRO A 102 -4.67 -7.19 -0.69
C PRO A 102 -4.22 -6.33 -1.89
N ASP A 103 -5.18 -5.93 -2.73
CA ASP A 103 -4.96 -5.10 -3.91
C ASP A 103 -5.17 -3.60 -3.67
N ALA A 104 -5.44 -3.17 -2.43
CA ALA A 104 -5.87 -1.81 -2.08
C ALA A 104 -5.00 -0.67 -2.63
N ASN A 105 -3.71 -0.91 -2.84
CA ASN A 105 -2.77 0.07 -3.37
C ASN A 105 -2.02 -0.44 -4.61
N GLN A 106 -2.53 -1.49 -5.28
CA GLN A 106 -1.97 -2.02 -6.51
C GLN A 106 -2.35 -1.13 -7.71
N PRO A 107 -1.40 -0.63 -8.50
CA PRO A 107 -1.67 0.25 -9.65
C PRO A 107 -2.72 -0.30 -10.62
N SER A 108 -2.65 -1.61 -10.92
CA SER A 108 -3.53 -2.28 -11.87
C SER A 108 -4.99 -2.32 -11.40
N ALA A 109 -5.23 -2.39 -10.08
CA ALA A 109 -6.58 -2.42 -9.50
C ALA A 109 -7.35 -1.11 -9.76
N PHE A 110 -6.64 0.01 -9.82
CA PHE A 110 -7.19 1.31 -10.23
C PHE A 110 -7.18 1.50 -11.75
N LEU A 111 -6.06 1.27 -12.41
CA LEU A 111 -5.90 1.58 -13.85
C LEU A 111 -6.86 0.79 -14.73
N THR A 112 -7.06 -0.49 -14.44
CA THR A 112 -7.88 -1.38 -15.27
C THR A 112 -9.31 -0.86 -15.44
N PRO A 113 -10.08 -0.59 -14.38
CA PRO A 113 -11.43 -0.04 -14.51
C PRO A 113 -11.46 1.37 -15.12
N HIS A 114 -10.47 2.22 -14.84
CA HIS A 114 -10.36 3.53 -15.52
C HIS A 114 -10.23 3.37 -17.03
N ASN A 115 -9.28 2.55 -17.48
CA ASN A 115 -8.99 2.37 -18.90
C ASN A 115 -10.10 1.62 -19.63
N ALA A 116 -10.83 0.73 -18.94
CA ALA A 116 -12.04 0.12 -19.46
C ALA A 116 -13.20 1.12 -19.65
N ALA A 117 -13.33 2.12 -18.78
CA ALA A 117 -14.33 3.19 -18.95
C ALA A 117 -13.94 4.15 -20.09
N ARG A 118 -12.65 4.47 -20.19
CA ARG A 118 -12.09 5.37 -21.21
C ARG A 118 -12.18 4.80 -22.63
N SER A 119 -11.95 3.50 -22.80
CA SER A 119 -12.07 2.85 -24.11
C SER A 119 -13.50 2.90 -24.65
N ARG A 120 -14.52 2.80 -23.79
CA ARG A 120 -15.94 2.88 -24.17
C ARG A 120 -16.35 4.21 -24.81
N VAL A 121 -15.60 5.29 -24.53
CA VAL A 121 -15.86 6.63 -25.06
C VAL A 121 -14.74 7.13 -25.99
N GLY A 122 -13.83 6.24 -26.40
CA GLY A 122 -12.79 6.57 -27.40
C GLY A 122 -11.74 7.58 -26.93
N VAL A 123 -11.47 7.68 -25.62
CA VAL A 123 -10.35 8.51 -25.11
C VAL A 123 -9.12 7.67 -24.79
N PRO A 124 -7.89 8.22 -24.96
CA PRO A 124 -6.65 7.48 -24.71
C PRO A 124 -6.56 6.93 -23.29
N PRO A 125 -5.96 5.75 -23.06
CA PRO A 125 -5.80 5.20 -21.71
C PRO A 125 -4.91 6.08 -20.83
N LEU A 126 -5.18 6.05 -19.52
CA LEU A 126 -4.31 6.64 -18.49
C LEU A 126 -3.09 5.76 -18.24
N LYS A 127 -1.98 6.41 -17.90
CA LYS A 127 -0.77 5.78 -17.36
C LYS A 127 -0.73 5.95 -15.84
N TRP A 128 -0.13 4.98 -15.15
CA TRP A 128 0.10 5.13 -13.70
C TRP A 128 1.24 6.10 -13.46
N SER A 129 1.10 6.97 -12.45
CA SER A 129 2.16 7.85 -11.98
C SER A 129 2.44 7.60 -10.50
N ASN A 130 3.67 7.15 -10.20
CA ASN A 130 4.12 6.96 -8.82
C ASN A 130 4.19 8.29 -8.05
N THR A 131 4.45 9.39 -8.74
CA THR A 131 4.42 10.75 -8.16
C THR A 131 3.01 11.10 -7.68
N LEU A 132 1.99 10.88 -8.52
CA LEU A 132 0.59 11.10 -8.15
C LEU A 132 0.14 10.13 -7.05
N ALA A 133 0.56 8.86 -7.10
CA ALA A 133 0.21 7.88 -6.08
C ALA A 133 0.82 8.23 -4.71
N THR A 134 2.04 8.76 -4.69
CA THR A 134 2.69 9.26 -3.48
C THR A 134 1.95 10.48 -2.92
N TYR A 135 1.55 11.40 -3.79
CA TYR A 135 0.74 12.56 -3.42
C TYR A 135 -0.60 12.13 -2.81
N ALA A 136 -1.35 11.29 -3.51
CA ALA A 136 -2.63 10.73 -3.08
C ALA A 136 -2.50 10.01 -1.74
N ARG A 137 -1.46 9.20 -1.56
CA ARG A 137 -1.17 8.49 -0.30
C ARG A 137 -0.93 9.45 0.86
N LYS A 138 -0.08 10.48 0.66
CA LYS A 138 0.20 11.48 1.69
C LYS A 138 -1.09 12.17 2.13
N TYR A 139 -1.95 12.53 1.17
CA TYR A 139 -3.22 13.15 1.48
C TYR A 139 -4.17 12.20 2.21
N ALA A 140 -4.37 10.98 1.69
CA ALA A 140 -5.22 9.96 2.31
C ALA A 140 -4.82 9.69 3.78
N TYR A 141 -3.53 9.53 4.06
CA TYR A 141 -3.04 9.34 5.43
C TYR A 141 -3.35 10.52 6.35
N SER A 142 -3.33 11.76 5.85
CA SER A 142 -3.73 12.93 6.64
C SER A 142 -5.21 12.91 7.02
N GLN A 143 -6.05 12.24 6.23
CA GLN A 143 -7.49 12.14 6.46
C GLN A 143 -7.88 10.96 7.37
N ARG A 144 -6.99 9.99 7.61
CA ARG A 144 -7.30 8.70 8.27
C ARG A 144 -8.04 8.79 9.61
N GLY A 145 -7.88 9.89 10.35
CA GLY A 145 -8.49 10.07 11.68
C GLY A 145 -9.98 10.41 11.65
N LYS A 146 -10.48 10.95 10.53
CA LYS A 146 -11.88 11.33 10.35
C LYS A 146 -12.49 10.73 9.09
N CYS A 147 -11.74 10.74 7.99
CA CYS A 147 -12.12 10.33 6.64
C CYS A 147 -13.38 10.98 6.03
N ARG A 148 -14.14 11.71 6.85
CA ARG A 148 -15.30 12.51 6.49
C ARG A 148 -15.22 13.89 7.18
N PRO A 149 -15.78 14.93 6.57
CA PRO A 149 -16.36 14.96 5.22
C PRO A 149 -15.29 14.73 4.13
N LEU A 150 -15.71 14.21 2.97
CA LEU A 150 -14.83 14.09 1.80
C LEU A 150 -14.46 15.50 1.34
N THR A 151 -13.21 15.88 1.57
CA THR A 151 -12.67 17.20 1.23
C THR A 151 -11.54 17.01 0.24
N HIS A 152 -11.49 17.85 -0.80
CA HIS A 152 -10.40 17.87 -1.77
C HIS A 152 -9.14 18.50 -1.18
N SER A 153 -7.97 18.05 -1.63
CA SER A 153 -6.68 18.49 -1.10
C SER A 153 -6.34 19.96 -1.41
N GLN A 154 -7.09 20.58 -2.32
CA GLN A 154 -6.80 21.90 -2.90
C GLN A 154 -5.44 21.95 -3.62
N GLY A 155 -4.91 20.79 -4.02
CA GLY A 155 -3.69 20.68 -4.79
C GLY A 155 -3.83 21.02 -6.27
N GLN A 156 -2.72 20.90 -6.99
CA GLN A 156 -2.64 21.18 -8.42
C GLN A 156 -3.24 20.09 -9.33
N TYR A 157 -3.65 18.96 -8.77
CA TYR A 157 -4.15 17.80 -9.52
C TYR A 157 -5.68 17.74 -9.47
N GLY A 158 -6.27 17.11 -10.48
CA GLY A 158 -7.68 16.72 -10.41
C GLY A 158 -7.84 15.59 -9.39
N GLU A 159 -9.02 15.41 -8.81
CA GLU A 159 -9.21 14.44 -7.73
C GLU A 159 -10.58 13.80 -7.78
N ASN A 160 -10.62 12.49 -7.50
CA ASN A 160 -11.82 11.78 -7.10
C ASN A 160 -11.60 11.19 -5.71
N LEU A 161 -12.61 11.31 -4.85
CA LEU A 161 -12.60 10.82 -3.48
C LEU A 161 -13.69 9.77 -3.32
N PHE A 162 -13.44 8.79 -2.47
CA PHE A 162 -14.38 7.75 -2.13
C PHE A 162 -14.25 7.41 -0.65
N TRP A 163 -15.39 7.15 -0.02
CA TRP A 163 -15.49 6.65 1.34
C TRP A 163 -16.54 5.55 1.36
N GLY A 164 -16.22 4.42 1.97
CA GLY A 164 -17.15 3.31 2.11
C GLY A 164 -16.93 2.55 3.41
N TYR A 165 -18.01 2.32 4.15
CA TYR A 165 -18.03 1.50 5.36
C TYR A 165 -18.72 0.15 5.11
N GLY A 166 -18.62 -0.78 6.06
CA GLY A 166 -19.40 -2.03 6.10
C GLY A 166 -18.79 -3.19 5.30
N LYS A 167 -17.69 -2.97 4.58
CA LYS A 167 -16.88 -4.02 3.94
C LYS A 167 -15.50 -3.48 3.55
N ALA A 168 -14.59 -4.40 3.20
CA ALA A 168 -13.29 -4.09 2.59
C ALA A 168 -13.46 -3.64 1.13
N TRP A 169 -13.87 -2.38 0.92
CA TRP A 169 -14.03 -1.79 -0.40
C TRP A 169 -12.72 -1.85 -1.20
N THR A 170 -12.80 -2.41 -2.40
CA THR A 170 -11.66 -2.54 -3.31
C THR A 170 -11.48 -1.29 -4.17
N PRO A 171 -10.25 -1.02 -4.67
CA PRO A 171 -10.00 0.00 -5.67
C PRO A 171 -10.94 -0.08 -6.87
N ARG A 172 -11.17 -1.31 -7.36
CA ARG A 172 -12.03 -1.55 -8.51
C ARG A 172 -13.47 -1.14 -8.25
N GLU A 173 -14.01 -1.47 -7.09
CA GLU A 173 -15.38 -1.09 -6.72
C GLU A 173 -15.53 0.43 -6.62
N ALA A 174 -14.56 1.14 -6.03
CA ALA A 174 -14.60 2.60 -5.95
C ALA A 174 -14.53 3.27 -7.33
N VAL A 175 -13.66 2.79 -8.22
CA VAL A 175 -13.61 3.31 -9.59
C VAL A 175 -14.91 3.01 -10.34
N ASN A 176 -15.45 1.80 -10.20
CA ASN A 176 -16.73 1.44 -10.82
C ASN A 176 -17.90 2.27 -10.26
N PHE A 177 -17.85 2.65 -8.98
CA PHE A 177 -18.82 3.57 -8.38
C PHE A 177 -18.81 4.93 -9.09
N TRP A 178 -17.63 5.52 -9.27
CA TRP A 178 -17.48 6.77 -10.03
C TRP A 178 -17.91 6.61 -11.50
N VAL A 179 -17.52 5.52 -12.15
CA VAL A 179 -17.92 5.23 -13.55
C VAL A 179 -19.43 5.04 -13.68
N GLY A 180 -20.08 4.53 -12.64
CA GLY A 180 -21.53 4.32 -12.60
C GLY A 180 -22.35 5.61 -12.77
N GLU A 181 -21.76 6.78 -12.52
CA GLU A 181 -22.39 8.08 -12.77
C GLU A 181 -22.56 8.38 -14.28
N ALA A 182 -21.98 7.58 -15.18
CA ALA A 182 -22.17 7.72 -16.62
C ALA A 182 -23.64 7.76 -17.03
N LYS A 183 -24.50 7.00 -16.33
CA LYS A 183 -25.96 6.97 -16.57
C LYS A 183 -26.64 8.33 -16.31
N ASP A 184 -26.04 9.13 -15.44
CA ASP A 184 -26.55 10.42 -15.00
C ASP A 184 -25.93 11.59 -15.79
N TYR A 185 -24.88 11.35 -16.58
CA TYR A 185 -24.29 12.36 -17.47
C TYR A 185 -25.06 12.47 -18.80
N ARG A 186 -25.22 13.69 -19.29
CA ARG A 186 -25.81 14.00 -20.60
C ARG A 186 -24.78 14.74 -21.46
N TYR A 187 -24.23 14.05 -22.45
CA TYR A 187 -23.16 14.59 -23.29
C TYR A 187 -23.62 15.77 -24.18
N SER A 188 -24.84 15.70 -24.72
CA SER A 188 -25.40 16.76 -25.58
C SER A 188 -25.42 18.12 -24.90
N THR A 189 -25.91 18.16 -23.65
CA THR A 189 -26.02 19.37 -22.82
C THR A 189 -24.80 19.63 -21.94
N ASN A 190 -23.84 18.70 -21.91
CA ASN A 190 -22.68 18.71 -21.00
C ASN A 190 -23.07 18.93 -19.53
N SER A 191 -24.11 18.23 -19.06
CA SER A 191 -24.65 18.42 -17.72
C SER A 191 -24.95 17.09 -17.05
N CYS A 192 -25.00 17.11 -15.70
CA CYS A 192 -25.56 15.99 -14.95
C CYS A 192 -27.09 16.06 -14.96
N THR A 193 -27.74 14.92 -14.77
CA THR A 193 -29.16 14.81 -14.48
C THR A 193 -29.47 15.63 -13.22
N PRO A 194 -30.58 16.41 -13.16
CA PRO A 194 -30.90 17.24 -12.01
C PRO A 194 -30.87 16.46 -10.68
N GLY A 195 -30.18 17.01 -9.68
CA GLY A 195 -30.02 16.38 -8.36
C GLY A 195 -29.08 15.16 -8.33
N LYS A 196 -28.38 14.85 -9.42
CA LYS A 196 -27.39 13.77 -9.50
C LYS A 196 -25.98 14.31 -9.68
N MET A 197 -25.00 13.50 -9.29
CA MET A 197 -23.58 13.76 -9.51
C MET A 197 -23.10 13.00 -10.74
N CYS A 198 -22.24 13.63 -11.52
CA CYS A 198 -21.53 12.99 -12.63
C CYS A 198 -20.08 13.45 -12.76
N GLY A 199 -19.61 14.27 -11.81
CA GLY A 199 -18.27 14.86 -11.83
C GLY A 199 -17.16 13.83 -11.67
N HIS A 200 -17.41 12.74 -10.94
CA HIS A 200 -16.40 11.70 -10.78
C HIS A 200 -16.24 10.93 -12.09
N TYR A 201 -17.36 10.58 -12.75
CA TYR A 201 -17.32 9.98 -14.07
C TYR A 201 -16.60 10.87 -15.07
N THR A 202 -16.95 12.16 -15.18
CA THR A 202 -16.33 13.06 -16.16
C THR A 202 -14.82 13.19 -15.94
N GLN A 203 -14.33 13.17 -14.70
CA GLN A 203 -12.89 13.14 -14.42
C GLN A 203 -12.24 11.82 -14.88
N VAL A 204 -12.84 10.66 -14.61
CA VAL A 204 -12.31 9.36 -15.04
C VAL A 204 -12.08 9.31 -16.55
N VAL A 205 -13.03 9.84 -17.32
CA VAL A 205 -13.00 9.83 -18.79
C VAL A 205 -12.49 11.13 -19.42
N TRP A 206 -11.87 12.01 -18.62
CA TRP A 206 -11.39 13.30 -19.11
C TRP A 206 -10.27 13.12 -20.15
N ARG A 207 -10.50 13.62 -21.38
CA ARG A 207 -9.68 13.35 -22.56
C ARG A 207 -8.28 13.87 -22.42
N THR A 208 -8.07 15.03 -21.79
CA THR A 208 -6.74 15.66 -21.67
C THR A 208 -5.94 15.12 -20.48
N THR A 209 -6.57 14.43 -19.53
CA THR A 209 -5.86 13.75 -18.44
C THR A 209 -5.04 12.59 -19.03
N ARG A 210 -3.80 12.44 -18.56
CA ARG A 210 -2.81 11.48 -19.09
C ARG A 210 -2.40 10.46 -18.04
N GLU A 211 -2.32 10.90 -16.79
CA GLU A 211 -1.79 10.12 -15.70
C GLU A 211 -2.76 10.10 -14.53
N VAL A 212 -2.73 9.00 -13.79
CA VAL A 212 -3.44 8.84 -12.52
C VAL A 212 -2.54 8.14 -11.50
N GLY A 213 -2.67 8.54 -10.24
CA GLY A 213 -2.11 7.80 -9.12
C GLY A 213 -3.06 7.87 -7.95
N CYS A 214 -3.25 6.73 -7.28
CA CYS A 214 -4.28 6.58 -6.26
C CYS A 214 -3.71 5.97 -4.98
N ALA A 215 -4.46 6.11 -3.90
CA ALA A 215 -4.19 5.43 -2.64
C ALA A 215 -5.48 5.07 -1.91
N SER A 216 -5.44 3.94 -1.21
CA SER A 216 -6.46 3.50 -0.26
C SER A 216 -5.88 3.44 1.15
N VAL A 217 -6.62 3.94 2.12
CA VAL A 217 -6.26 3.87 3.55
C VAL A 217 -7.46 3.39 4.37
N LEU A 218 -7.17 2.69 5.46
CA LEU A 218 -8.15 2.35 6.49
C LEU A 218 -8.30 3.54 7.44
N CYS A 219 -9.55 3.91 7.70
CA CYS A 219 -9.94 4.98 8.60
C CYS A 219 -10.07 4.46 10.04
N SER A 220 -10.04 5.37 11.02
CA SER A 220 -10.26 5.04 12.43
C SER A 220 -11.64 4.42 12.71
N ASP A 221 -12.63 4.75 11.89
CA ASP A 221 -13.99 4.19 11.93
C ASP A 221 -14.13 2.89 11.12
N GLN A 222 -13.03 2.22 10.77
CA GLN A 222 -12.98 1.01 9.94
C GLN A 222 -13.53 1.19 8.51
N ALA A 223 -13.80 2.42 8.07
CA ALA A 223 -14.13 2.68 6.68
C ALA A 223 -12.87 2.66 5.79
N ILE A 224 -13.08 2.44 4.49
CA ILE A 224 -12.05 2.58 3.47
C ILE A 224 -12.18 3.96 2.83
N TYR A 225 -11.10 4.74 2.85
CA TYR A 225 -10.98 6.01 2.14
C TYR A 225 -10.04 5.84 0.96
N ILE A 226 -10.48 6.29 -0.21
CA ILE A 226 -9.73 6.19 -1.46
C ILE A 226 -9.69 7.57 -2.13
N ILE A 227 -8.50 7.94 -2.60
CA ILE A 227 -8.28 9.12 -3.43
C ILE A 227 -7.52 8.71 -4.69
N CYS A 228 -7.95 9.24 -5.83
CA CYS A 228 -7.20 9.22 -7.08
C CYS A 228 -6.89 10.65 -7.51
N SER A 229 -5.62 10.94 -7.78
CA SER A 229 -5.15 12.21 -8.33
C SER A 229 -4.87 12.09 -9.83
N TYR A 230 -5.27 13.10 -10.60
CA TYR A 230 -5.27 13.10 -12.06
C TYR A 230 -4.43 14.25 -12.62
N ASN A 231 -3.60 13.96 -13.62
CA ASN A 231 -2.75 14.96 -14.26
C ASN A 231 -2.77 14.85 -15.79
N PRO A 232 -2.95 15.96 -16.53
CA PRO A 232 -3.50 17.24 -16.09
C PRO A 232 -4.90 17.12 -15.44
N PRO A 233 -5.31 18.07 -14.59
CA PRO A 233 -6.65 18.09 -14.00
C PRO A 233 -7.75 18.16 -15.08
N GLY A 234 -8.86 17.48 -14.80
CA GLY A 234 -10.06 17.51 -15.63
C GLY A 234 -11.15 18.44 -15.10
N ASN A 235 -12.38 18.21 -15.53
CA ASN A 235 -13.59 18.90 -15.06
C ASN A 235 -13.54 20.43 -15.17
N TRP A 236 -12.90 20.94 -16.23
CA TRP A 236 -12.91 22.36 -16.53
C TRP A 236 -14.32 22.84 -16.88
N ILE A 237 -14.77 23.89 -16.20
CA ILE A 237 -16.10 24.49 -16.41
C ILE A 237 -16.29 24.83 -17.90
N GLY A 238 -17.43 24.41 -18.44
CA GLY A 238 -17.79 24.64 -19.85
C GLY A 238 -17.09 23.73 -20.87
N ARG A 239 -16.17 22.86 -20.46
CA ARG A 239 -15.51 21.90 -21.36
C ARG A 239 -16.14 20.51 -21.25
N ARG A 240 -16.13 19.78 -22.35
CA ARG A 240 -16.60 18.38 -22.40
C ARG A 240 -15.45 17.42 -22.05
N PRO A 241 -15.76 16.27 -21.41
CA PRO A 241 -14.77 15.29 -21.02
C PRO A 241 -14.19 14.51 -22.20
N TYR A 242 -14.90 14.39 -23.34
CA TYR A 242 -14.43 13.70 -24.54
C TYR A 242 -14.99 14.34 -25.80
#